data_AF-A0A9E5ZHB6-F1
#
_entry.id   AF-A0A9E5ZHB6-F1
#
_cell.length_a   1.000
_cell.length_b   1.000
_cell.length_c   1.000
_cell.angle_alpha   90.00
_cell.angle_beta   90.00
_cell.angle_gamma   90.00
#
_symmetry.space_group_name_H-M   'P 1'
#
loop_
_entity.id
_entity.type
_entity.pdbx_description
1 polymer ?
#
loop_
_entity_poly.entity_id
_entity_poly.type
_entity_poly.pdbx_seq_one_letter_code
_entity_poly.pdbx_strand_id
1 'polypeptide(L)'
;MKKNARNHFVDESSKIVNTLKDEGKKALLGIQKNVDIYTILGEKYVFYSTLNGNKGKLTLSEFSDVLHDNALKKGKIFAKYKYVKINSDEKIWLKNKSTMKSLWNTLLWLEKPSNRDYIYK
;
A
#
# COMPACT_ATOMS: atom_id res chain seq x y z
N MET A 1 19.28 13.57 18.22
CA MET A 1 19.44 12.21 17.64
C MET A 1 18.82 12.19 16.25
N LYS A 2 19.63 12.05 15.18
CA LYS A 2 19.15 11.93 13.78
C LYS A 2 18.96 10.45 13.44
N LYS A 3 17.73 9.94 13.53
CA LYS A 3 17.34 8.67 12.87
C LYS A 3 17.05 8.98 11.41
N ASN A 4 18.09 9.02 10.59
CA ASN A 4 17.93 9.16 9.14
C ASN A 4 17.44 7.85 8.56
N ALA A 5 16.21 7.86 8.08
CA ALA A 5 15.48 6.81 7.39
C ALA A 5 16.14 6.40 6.04
N ARG A 6 17.36 5.83 6.09
CA ARG A 6 18.14 5.44 4.90
C ARG A 6 17.88 4.02 4.37
N ASN A 7 16.84 3.32 4.86
CA ASN A 7 16.57 1.93 4.49
C ASN A 7 15.11 1.71 4.05
N HIS A 8 14.58 2.50 3.12
CA HIS A 8 13.32 2.14 2.43
C HIS A 8 13.58 0.97 1.45
N PHE A 9 12.56 0.36 0.85
CA PHE A 9 12.78 -0.83 0.00
C PHE A 9 13.43 -0.38 -1.30
N VAL A 10 14.76 -0.50 -1.41
CA VAL A 10 15.53 0.25 -2.43
C VAL A 10 15.51 -0.40 -3.82
N ASP A 11 15.33 -1.71 -3.94
CA ASP A 11 15.42 -2.39 -5.24
C ASP A 11 14.94 -3.85 -5.14
N GLU A 12 15.08 -4.60 -6.24
CA GLU A 12 14.79 -6.04 -6.32
C GLU A 12 15.61 -6.92 -5.35
N SER A 13 16.68 -6.36 -4.76
CA SER A 13 17.52 -7.00 -3.75
C SER A 13 17.11 -6.65 -2.32
N SER A 14 16.18 -5.70 -2.15
CA SER A 14 15.66 -5.35 -0.83
C SER A 14 15.08 -6.59 -0.15
N LYS A 15 15.39 -6.77 1.15
CA LYS A 15 14.97 -7.94 1.94
C LYS A 15 13.51 -8.34 1.74
N ILE A 16 12.61 -7.40 1.48
CA ILE A 16 11.18 -7.67 1.31
C ILE A 16 10.81 -8.21 -0.07
N VAL A 17 11.54 -7.85 -1.13
CA VAL A 17 11.38 -8.48 -2.45
C VAL A 17 11.89 -9.92 -2.39
N ASN A 18 12.99 -10.16 -1.67
CA ASN A 18 13.48 -11.51 -1.41
C ASN A 18 12.51 -12.29 -0.51
N THR A 19 11.96 -11.72 0.56
CA THR A 19 10.91 -12.37 1.38
C THR A 19 9.69 -12.74 0.52
N LEU A 20 9.27 -11.86 -0.39
CA LEU A 20 8.17 -12.16 -1.32
C LEU A 20 8.52 -13.32 -2.26
N LYS A 21 9.74 -13.33 -2.82
CA LYS A 21 10.24 -14.43 -3.66
C LYS A 21 10.34 -15.74 -2.89
N ASP A 22 10.87 -15.72 -1.66
CA ASP A 22 11.03 -16.89 -0.78
C ASP A 22 9.68 -17.48 -0.36
N GLU A 23 8.64 -16.65 -0.22
CA GLU A 23 7.26 -17.09 0.01
C GLU A 23 6.57 -17.62 -1.26
N GLY A 24 7.25 -17.63 -2.42
CA GLY A 24 6.69 -18.01 -3.71
C GLY A 24 5.66 -17.01 -4.26
N LYS A 25 5.66 -15.77 -3.75
CA LYS A 25 4.65 -14.75 -4.03
C LYS A 25 5.20 -13.65 -4.92
N LYS A 26 4.31 -13.04 -5.70
CA LYS A 26 4.67 -11.95 -6.61
C LYS A 26 4.42 -10.59 -5.97
N ALA A 27 5.39 -9.69 -6.11
CA ALA A 27 5.13 -8.26 -6.01
C ALA A 27 4.36 -7.83 -7.27
N LEU A 28 3.22 -7.17 -7.08
CA LEU A 28 2.33 -6.76 -8.16
C LEU A 28 2.51 -5.29 -8.52
N LEU A 29 2.74 -4.44 -7.51
CA LEU A 29 2.92 -3.00 -7.71
C LEU A 29 3.80 -2.40 -6.60
N GLY A 30 4.62 -1.42 -6.95
CA GLY A 30 5.40 -0.62 -6.01
C GLY A 30 5.11 0.88 -6.18
N ILE A 31 5.06 1.63 -5.07
CA ILE A 31 5.00 3.09 -5.10
C ILE A 31 6.37 3.64 -4.72
N GLN A 32 7.05 4.21 -5.71
CA GLN A 32 8.39 4.78 -5.57
C GLN A 32 8.36 6.31 -5.49
N LYS A 33 9.20 6.86 -4.61
CA LYS A 33 9.53 8.29 -4.55
C LYS A 33 11.05 8.43 -4.58
N ASN A 34 11.59 9.13 -5.58
CA ASN A 34 13.04 9.18 -5.82
C ASN A 34 13.60 7.75 -5.96
N VAL A 35 14.58 7.36 -5.14
CA VAL A 35 15.17 6.01 -5.12
C VAL A 35 14.49 5.04 -4.14
N ASP A 36 13.50 5.52 -3.37
CA ASP A 36 12.90 4.75 -2.26
C ASP A 36 11.51 4.22 -2.61
N ILE A 37 11.26 2.92 -2.40
CA ILE A 37 9.91 2.33 -2.48
C ILE A 37 9.25 2.37 -1.10
N TYR A 38 8.08 3.01 -1.04
CA TYR A 38 7.32 3.24 0.19
C TYR A 38 6.19 2.23 0.40
N THR A 39 5.69 1.63 -0.68
CA THR A 39 4.60 0.66 -0.63
C THR A 39 4.86 -0.41 -1.67
N ILE A 40 4.72 -1.68 -1.29
CA ILE A 40 4.75 -2.83 -2.18
C ILE A 40 3.45 -3.60 -1.96
N LEU A 41 2.67 -3.72 -3.03
CA LEU A 41 1.47 -4.52 -3.09
C LEU A 41 1.85 -5.93 -3.56
N GLY A 42 1.68 -6.92 -2.70
CA GLY A 42 1.73 -8.33 -3.06
C GLY A 42 0.32 -8.93 -3.21
N GLU A 43 0.25 -10.23 -3.49
CA GLU A 43 -1.03 -10.94 -3.68
C GLU A 43 -1.86 -11.10 -2.40
N LYS A 44 -1.23 -11.10 -1.22
CA LYS A 44 -1.92 -11.26 0.08
C LYS A 44 -1.77 -10.09 1.02
N TYR A 45 -0.65 -9.36 0.90
CA TYR A 45 -0.27 -8.31 1.83
C TYR A 45 0.21 -7.07 1.10
N VAL A 46 -0.03 -5.93 1.71
CA VAL A 46 0.59 -4.66 1.39
C VAL A 46 1.71 -4.42 2.40
N PHE A 47 2.94 -4.37 1.91
CA PHE A 47 4.09 -3.98 2.69
C PHE A 47 4.32 -2.49 2.54
N TYR A 48 4.65 -1.82 3.64
CA TYR A 48 4.84 -0.38 3.61
C TYR A 48 6.00 0.08 4.47
N SER A 49 6.47 1.28 4.16
CA SER A 49 7.37 2.03 5.01
C SER A 49 6.84 3.44 5.26
N THR A 50 6.90 3.88 6.51
CA THR A 50 6.44 5.22 6.91
C THR A 50 7.54 6.25 6.72
N LEU A 51 7.19 7.54 6.73
CA LEU A 51 8.18 8.62 6.65
C LEU A 51 9.20 8.60 7.80
N ASN A 52 8.85 8.00 8.93
CA ASN A 52 9.74 7.87 10.09
C ASN A 52 10.66 6.64 9.99
N GLY A 53 10.57 5.88 8.90
CA GLY A 53 11.37 4.68 8.67
C GLY A 53 10.80 3.40 9.28
N ASN A 54 9.60 3.44 9.88
CA ASN A 54 8.94 2.22 10.34
C ASN A 54 8.54 1.38 9.12
N LYS A 55 8.49 0.07 9.31
CA LYS A 55 8.08 -0.89 8.29
C LYS A 55 6.98 -1.76 8.86
N GLY A 56 6.00 -2.08 8.03
CA GLY A 56 4.88 -2.93 8.42
C GLY A 56 4.30 -3.68 7.23
N LYS A 57 3.34 -4.54 7.54
CA LYS A 57 2.51 -5.22 6.56
C LYS A 57 1.05 -5.19 7.01
N LEU A 58 0.14 -5.08 6.05
CA LEU A 58 -1.31 -5.19 6.23
C LEU A 58 -1.83 -6.21 5.24
N THR A 59 -2.91 -6.91 5.57
CA THR A 59 -3.70 -7.64 4.57
C THR A 59 -4.29 -6.68 3.53
N LEU A 60 -4.74 -7.22 2.40
CA LEU A 60 -5.41 -6.41 1.37
C LEU A 60 -6.65 -5.71 1.94
N SER A 61 -7.47 -6.45 2.71
CA SER A 61 -8.68 -5.92 3.36
C SER A 61 -8.37 -4.79 4.34
N GLU A 62 -7.43 -4.98 5.27
CA GLU A 62 -7.06 -3.93 6.23
C GLU A 62 -6.54 -2.68 5.52
N PHE A 63 -5.77 -2.85 4.44
CA PHE A 63 -5.30 -1.71 3.67
C PHE A 63 -6.43 -1.02 2.91
N SER A 64 -7.39 -1.78 2.37
CA SER A 64 -8.63 -1.26 1.75
C SER A 64 -9.41 -0.39 2.74
N ASP A 65 -9.59 -0.85 3.97
CA ASP A 65 -10.27 -0.09 5.04
C ASP A 65 -9.53 1.20 5.39
N VAL A 66 -8.20 1.14 5.50
CA VAL A 66 -7.38 2.35 5.72
C VAL A 66 -7.60 3.35 4.59
N LEU A 67 -7.58 2.89 3.35
CA LEU A 67 -7.82 3.77 2.23
C LEU A 67 -9.23 4.38 2.34
N HIS A 68 -10.22 3.59 2.74
CA HIS A 68 -11.63 4.00 2.87
C HIS A 68 -11.80 5.15 3.84
N ASP A 69 -11.27 4.95 5.04
CA ASP A 69 -11.35 5.91 6.13
C ASP A 69 -10.68 7.21 5.77
N ASN A 70 -9.54 7.14 5.09
CA ASN A 70 -8.83 8.34 4.64
C ASN A 70 -9.64 9.09 3.57
N ALA A 71 -10.41 8.38 2.74
CA ALA A 71 -11.27 9.00 1.73
C ALA A 71 -12.51 9.66 2.34
N LEU A 72 -13.13 9.03 3.34
CA LEU A 72 -14.24 9.59 4.09
C LEU A 72 -13.81 10.84 4.87
N LYS A 73 -12.71 10.77 5.61
CA LYS A 73 -12.21 11.88 6.46
C LYS A 73 -11.88 13.16 5.70
N LYS A 74 -11.39 13.05 4.45
CA LYS A 74 -10.94 14.23 3.67
C LYS A 74 -11.94 14.72 2.64
N GLY A 75 -13.03 13.98 2.41
CA GLY A 75 -13.95 14.21 1.29
C GLY A 75 -13.30 13.91 -0.06
N LYS A 76 -14.03 13.20 -0.95
CA LYS A 76 -13.49 12.76 -2.26
C LYS A 76 -13.01 13.90 -3.15
N ILE A 77 -13.51 15.13 -2.97
CA ILE A 77 -13.32 16.25 -3.90
C ILE A 77 -12.03 17.05 -3.61
N PHE A 78 -11.65 17.25 -2.35
CA PHE A 78 -10.56 18.19 -1.96
C PHE A 78 -9.30 17.53 -1.41
N ALA A 79 -9.32 16.20 -1.27
CA ALA A 79 -8.21 15.47 -0.69
C ALA A 79 -7.03 15.34 -1.67
N LYS A 80 -5.90 15.97 -1.32
CA LYS A 80 -4.64 15.85 -2.08
C LYS A 80 -4.00 14.44 -1.97
N TYR A 81 -4.50 13.56 -1.09
CA TYR A 81 -4.07 12.16 -0.80
C TYR A 81 -2.56 11.87 -0.81
N LYS A 82 -1.69 12.88 -0.71
CA LYS A 82 -0.23 12.71 -0.71
C LYS A 82 0.25 11.77 0.40
N TYR A 83 -0.47 11.77 1.53
CA TYR A 83 -0.24 10.91 2.67
C TYR A 83 -1.55 10.29 3.16
N VAL A 84 -1.49 8.99 3.44
CA VAL A 84 -2.56 8.18 4.02
C VAL A 84 -2.14 7.76 5.42
N LYS A 85 -3.03 7.99 6.37
CA LYS A 85 -2.81 7.68 7.78
C LYS A 85 -3.20 6.22 8.03
N ILE A 86 -2.27 5.41 8.53
CA ILE A 86 -2.50 4.00 8.88
C ILE A 86 -3.06 3.90 10.29
N ASN A 87 -2.47 4.63 11.24
CA ASN A 87 -2.89 4.73 12.64
C ASN A 87 -2.55 6.13 13.18
N SER A 88 -2.66 6.38 14.50
CA SER A 88 -2.38 7.67 15.15
C SER A 88 -1.07 8.32 14.69
N ASP A 89 -0.02 7.51 14.55
CA ASP A 89 1.37 7.96 14.45
C ASP A 89 2.02 7.67 13.10
N GLU A 90 1.40 6.82 12.29
CA GLU A 90 1.97 6.33 11.04
C GLU A 90 1.24 6.82 9.80
N LYS A 91 2.03 7.25 8.82
CA LYS A 91 1.55 7.72 7.52
C LYS A 91 2.41 7.15 6.40
N ILE A 92 1.74 6.69 5.35
CA ILE A 92 2.34 6.21 4.10
C ILE A 92 2.21 7.30 3.05
N TRP A 93 3.22 7.39 2.18
CA TRP A 93 3.20 8.28 1.02
C TRP A 93 2.55 7.60 -0.19
N LEU A 94 1.62 8.31 -0.84
CA LEU A 94 0.91 7.80 -2.03
C LEU A 94 1.11 8.67 -3.28
N LYS A 95 2.00 9.68 -3.29
CA LYS A 95 2.15 10.66 -4.39
C LYS A 95 0.97 11.60 -4.56
N ASN A 96 -0.19 11.10 -5.00
CA ASN A 96 -1.38 11.90 -5.32
C ASN A 96 -2.68 11.05 -5.30
N LYS A 97 -3.82 11.71 -5.59
CA LYS A 97 -5.14 11.08 -5.69
C LYS A 97 -5.23 9.99 -6.76
N SER A 98 -4.49 10.09 -7.85
CA SER A 98 -4.53 9.08 -8.92
C SER A 98 -3.89 7.78 -8.47
N THR A 99 -2.73 7.84 -7.82
CA THR A 99 -2.08 6.64 -7.25
C THR A 99 -2.95 5.96 -6.19
N MET A 100 -3.64 6.75 -5.35
CA MET A 100 -4.63 6.23 -4.40
C MET A 100 -5.75 5.45 -5.11
N LYS A 101 -6.33 6.00 -6.18
CA LYS A 101 -7.35 5.32 -6.99
C LYS A 101 -6.83 4.05 -7.66
N SER A 102 -5.62 4.11 -8.21
CA SER A 102 -4.98 2.95 -8.84
C SER A 102 -4.80 1.81 -7.84
N LEU A 103 -4.24 2.10 -6.66
CA LEU A 103 -4.12 1.13 -5.58
C LEU A 103 -5.46 0.52 -5.22
N TRP A 104 -6.47 1.38 -5.01
CA TRP A 104 -7.81 0.92 -4.67
C TRP A 104 -8.36 -0.07 -5.69
N ASN A 105 -8.27 0.26 -6.97
CA ASN A 105 -8.77 -0.61 -8.04
C ASN A 105 -7.98 -1.91 -8.13
N THR A 106 -6.67 -1.87 -7.87
CA THR A 106 -5.85 -3.09 -7.82
C THR A 106 -6.24 -3.98 -6.64
N LEU A 107 -6.49 -3.39 -5.46
CA LEU A 107 -6.98 -4.14 -4.29
C LEU A 107 -8.33 -4.79 -4.59
N LEU A 108 -9.30 -4.04 -5.12
CA LEU A 108 -10.61 -4.59 -5.49
C LEU A 108 -10.51 -5.72 -6.52
N TRP A 109 -9.56 -5.64 -7.46
CA TRP A 109 -9.33 -6.69 -8.44
C TRP A 109 -8.74 -7.96 -7.79
N LEU A 110 -7.83 -7.79 -6.83
CA LEU A 110 -7.21 -8.89 -6.08
C LEU A 110 -8.15 -9.53 -5.04
N GLU A 111 -9.03 -8.73 -4.45
CA GLU A 111 -10.07 -9.16 -3.53
C GLU A 111 -11.22 -9.89 -4.23
N LYS A 112 -11.11 -10.16 -5.54
CA LYS A 112 -12.15 -10.88 -6.31
C LYS A 112 -12.63 -12.09 -5.48
N PRO A 113 -13.94 -12.16 -5.19
CA PRO A 113 -14.48 -13.23 -4.37
C PRO A 113 -14.23 -14.56 -5.06
N SER A 114 -13.73 -15.55 -4.32
CA SER A 114 -14.01 -16.94 -4.65
C SER A 114 -15.54 -17.07 -4.66
N ASN A 115 -16.13 -17.24 -5.84
CA ASN A 115 -17.57 -17.39 -6.05
C ASN A 115 -18.45 -16.30 -5.40
N ARG A 116 -18.69 -15.21 -6.12
CA ARG A 116 -20.05 -14.67 -6.13
C ARG A 116 -20.67 -15.13 -7.43
N ASP A 117 -21.61 -16.06 -7.29
CA ASP A 117 -22.58 -16.39 -8.31
C ASP A 117 -23.18 -15.10 -8.86
N TYR A 118 -22.74 -14.71 -10.05
CA TYR A 118 -23.52 -13.81 -10.88
C TYR A 118 -24.68 -14.63 -11.43
N ILE A 119 -25.68 -14.88 -10.58
CA ILE A 119 -27.01 -15.24 -11.07
C ILE A 119 -27.57 -13.95 -11.65
N TYR A 120 -27.49 -13.81 -12.97
CA TYR A 120 -28.41 -12.95 -13.69
C TYR A 120 -29.81 -13.54 -13.45
N LYS A 121 -30.65 -12.80 -12.72
CA LYS A 121 -32.11 -12.96 -12.78
C LYS A 121 -32.66 -11.98 -13.80
#